data_AF-A0A699YVE8-F1
#
_entry.id   AF-A0A699YVE8-F1
#
_cell.length_a   1.000
_cell.length_b   1.000
_cell.length_c   1.000
_cell.angle_alpha   90.00
_cell.angle_beta   90.00
_cell.angle_gamma   90.00
#
_symmetry.space_group_name_H-M   'P 1'
#
loop_
_entity.id
_entity.type
_entity.pdbx_description
1 polymer ?
#
loop_
_entity_poly.entity_id
_entity_poly.type
_entity_poly.pdbx_seq_one_letter_code
_entity_poly.pdbx_strand_id
1 'polypeptide(L)'
;GAVEGEAPSINKVGLVIEGGALALALKPEHQDTLMKLCNACKSVVCCRVSPMQKAAVTKLVQAKCGAITLGIGDGANDVGMIQVPVP
;
A
#
# COMPACT_ATOMS: atom_id res chain seq x y z
N GLY A 1 -13.73 3.55 38.95
CA GLY A 1 -12.47 4.18 38.51
C GLY A 1 -12.37 3.99 37.03
N ALA A 2 -12.35 5.09 36.28
CA ALA A 2 -12.18 5.04 34.83
C ALA A 2 -10.80 4.47 34.52
N VAL A 3 -10.77 3.38 33.77
CA VAL A 3 -9.53 2.84 33.20
C VAL A 3 -9.08 3.84 32.14
N GLU A 4 -7.92 4.44 32.37
CA GLU A 4 -7.29 5.41 31.49
C GLU A 4 -7.08 4.79 30.11
N GLY A 5 -7.38 5.59 29.07
CA GLY A 5 -7.23 5.20 27.69
C GLY A 5 -5.78 4.88 27.37
N GLU A 6 -5.47 3.60 27.19
CA GLU A 6 -4.23 3.17 26.59
C GLU A 6 -4.26 3.59 25.10
N ALA A 7 -3.51 4.65 24.78
CA ALA A 7 -3.30 5.03 23.40
C ALA A 7 -2.78 3.80 22.63
N PRO A 8 -3.32 3.47 21.45
CA PRO A 8 -2.90 2.27 20.73
C PRO A 8 -1.39 2.32 20.55
N SER A 9 -0.71 1.25 20.95
CA SER A 9 0.74 1.11 20.79
C SER A 9 1.08 1.32 19.31
N ILE A 10 1.69 2.47 19.00
CA ILE A 10 2.12 2.76 17.63
C ILE A 10 3.22 1.75 17.29
N ASN A 11 2.91 0.81 16.41
CA ASN A 11 3.91 -0.01 15.76
C ASN A 11 4.85 0.93 14.98
N LYS A 12 6.07 1.13 15.50
CA LYS A 12 7.11 1.98 14.90
C LYS A 12 7.86 1.25 13.78
N VAL A 13 7.14 0.50 12.95
CA VAL A 13 7.72 -0.31 11.87
C VAL A 13 7.34 0.30 10.52
N GLY A 14 8.31 0.37 9.62
CA GLY A 14 8.11 0.75 8.22
C GLY A 14 8.55 -0.39 7.30
N LEU A 15 7.85 -0.56 6.19
CA LEU A 15 8.19 -1.53 5.14
C LEU A 15 8.86 -0.81 3.97
N VAL A 16 10.01 -1.31 3.54
CA VAL A 16 10.63 -0.93 2.26
C VAL A 16 10.64 -2.16 1.36
N ILE A 17 10.10 -2.03 0.15
CA ILE A 17 10.04 -3.11 -0.84
C ILE A 17 10.48 -2.63 -2.22
N GLU A 18 11.43 -3.33 -2.82
CA GLU A 18 11.91 -3.05 -4.17
C GLU A 18 10.96 -3.63 -5.24
N GLY A 19 10.90 -3.00 -6.41
CA GLY A 19 10.10 -3.44 -7.56
C GLY A 19 10.22 -4.93 -7.91
N GLY A 20 11.42 -5.52 -7.84
CA GLY A 20 11.60 -6.95 -8.08
C GLY A 20 10.84 -7.83 -7.07
N ALA A 21 10.98 -7.53 -5.78
CA ALA A 21 10.27 -8.22 -4.71
C ALA A 21 8.76 -7.92 -4.74
N LEU A 22 8.38 -6.68 -5.05
CA LEU A 22 7.00 -6.26 -5.20
C LEU A 22 6.30 -7.01 -6.33
N ALA A 23 6.98 -7.31 -7.44
CA ALA A 23 6.42 -8.11 -8.53
C ALA A 23 5.98 -9.51 -8.07
N LEU A 24 6.75 -10.12 -7.16
CA LEU A 24 6.39 -11.39 -6.55
C LEU A 24 5.24 -11.21 -5.54
N ALA A 25 5.32 -10.19 -4.69
CA ALA A 25 4.32 -9.92 -3.66
C ALA A 25 2.93 -9.54 -4.21
N LEU A 26 2.88 -8.98 -5.43
CA LEU A 26 1.64 -8.66 -6.13
C LEU A 26 0.96 -9.86 -6.81
N LYS A 27 1.57 -11.05 -6.80
CA LYS A 27 0.92 -12.26 -7.31
C LYS A 27 -0.29 -12.63 -6.45
N PRO A 28 -1.39 -13.17 -7.03
CA PRO A 28 -2.63 -13.45 -6.30
C PRO A 28 -2.44 -14.24 -5.00
N GLU A 29 -1.54 -15.23 -5.00
CA GLU A 29 -1.24 -16.07 -3.83
C GLU A 29 -0.51 -15.33 -2.69
N HIS A 30 0.00 -14.11 -2.93
CA HIS A 30 0.81 -13.35 -1.97
C HIS A 30 0.16 -12.01 -1.56
N GLN A 31 -0.85 -11.54 -2.29
CA GLN A 31 -1.49 -10.24 -2.05
C GLN A 31 -2.04 -10.08 -0.63
N ASP A 32 -2.69 -11.10 -0.08
CA ASP A 32 -3.25 -11.03 1.28
C ASP A 32 -2.15 -10.92 2.35
N THR A 33 -1.03 -11.60 2.15
CA THR A 33 0.14 -11.52 3.03
C THR A 33 0.78 -10.14 2.95
N LEU A 34 0.94 -9.59 1.74
CA LEU A 34 1.43 -8.23 1.52
C LEU A 34 0.54 -7.20 2.24
N MET A 35 -0.78 -7.31 2.11
CA MET A 35 -1.71 -6.38 2.77
C MET A 35 -1.66 -6.46 4.30
N LYS A 36 -1.53 -7.67 4.88
CA LYS A 36 -1.36 -7.83 6.33
C LYS A 36 -0.08 -7.14 6.83
N LEU A 37 1.03 -7.28 6.10
CA LEU A 37 2.29 -6.60 6.40
C LEU A 37 2.15 -5.07 6.30
N CYS A 38 1.56 -4.57 5.22
CA CYS A 38 1.30 -3.14 5.03
C CYS A 38 0.44 -2.56 6.17
N ASN A 39 -0.63 -3.24 6.57
CA ASN A 39 -1.52 -2.80 7.66
C ASN A 39 -0.85 -2.84 9.04
N ALA A 40 0.16 -3.69 9.25
CA ALA A 40 0.94 -3.71 10.47
C ALA A 40 2.01 -2.60 10.54
N CYS A 41 2.35 -1.98 9.39
CA CYS A 41 3.35 -0.94 9.29
C CYS A 41 2.73 0.46 9.37
N LYS A 42 3.47 1.40 9.98
CA LYS A 42 3.11 2.82 10.00
C LYS A 42 3.34 3.49 8.65
N SER A 43 4.32 3.01 7.88
CA SER A 43 4.65 3.53 6.56
C SER A 43 5.12 2.40 5.64
N VAL A 44 4.87 2.58 4.35
CA VAL A 44 5.33 1.67 3.29
C VAL A 44 5.98 2.49 2.19
N VAL A 45 7.18 2.08 1.76
CA VAL A 45 7.93 2.68 0.67
C VAL A 45 8.19 1.62 -0.38
N CYS A 46 7.58 1.79 -1.56
CA CYS A 46 7.88 0.98 -2.73
C CYS A 46 8.96 1.70 -3.57
N CYS A 47 10.14 1.10 -3.72
CA CYS A 47 11.26 1.69 -4.44
C CYS A 47 11.55 0.96 -5.76
N ARG A 48 12.09 1.68 -6.77
CA ARG A 48 12.40 1.15 -8.11
C ARG A 48 11.20 0.45 -8.80
N VAL A 49 10.00 0.99 -8.62
CA VAL A 49 8.77 0.42 -9.19
C VAL A 49 8.49 0.93 -10.60
N SER A 50 7.94 0.06 -11.45
CA SER A 50 7.48 0.44 -12.78
C SER A 50 6.13 1.18 -12.74
N PRO A 51 5.75 1.92 -13.81
CA PRO A 51 4.43 2.55 -13.91
C PRO A 51 3.27 1.57 -13.68
N MET A 52 3.38 0.35 -14.24
CA MET A 52 2.37 -0.70 -14.06
C MET A 52 2.27 -1.16 -12.60
N GLN A 53 3.40 -1.26 -11.89
CA GLN A 53 3.41 -1.65 -10.49
C GLN A 53 2.77 -0.59 -9.59
N LYS A 54 2.99 0.71 -9.86
CA LYS A 54 2.29 1.78 -9.14
C LYS A 54 0.77 1.64 -9.26
N ALA A 55 0.26 1.43 -10.48
CA ALA A 55 -1.16 1.21 -10.72
C ALA A 55 -1.69 -0.05 -10.01
N ALA A 56 -0.92 -1.14 -10.03
CA ALA A 56 -1.30 -2.41 -9.38
C ALA A 56 -1.40 -2.28 -7.85
N VAL A 57 -0.45 -1.55 -7.22
CA VAL A 57 -0.48 -1.28 -5.78
C VAL A 57 -1.73 -0.48 -5.41
N THR A 58 -2.02 0.62 -6.12
CA THR A 58 -3.21 1.44 -5.83
C THR A 58 -4.50 0.64 -5.97
N LYS A 59 -4.64 -0.17 -7.05
CA LYS A 59 -5.79 -1.05 -7.25
C LYS A 59 -5.96 -2.05 -6.11
N LEU A 60 -4.87 -2.70 -5.68
CA LEU A 60 -4.89 -3.66 -4.59
C LEU A 60 -5.33 -3.01 -3.27
N VAL A 61 -4.74 -1.87 -2.92
CA VAL A 61 -5.04 -1.14 -1.69
C VAL A 61 -6.51 -0.71 -1.67
N GLN A 62 -7.01 -0.16 -2.79
CA GLN A 62 -8.40 0.25 -2.90
C GLN A 62 -9.37 -0.93 -2.76
N ALA A 63 -9.08 -2.05 -3.41
CA ALA A 63 -9.90 -3.26 -3.35
C ALA A 63 -9.92 -3.92 -1.96
N LYS A 64 -8.82 -3.85 -1.21
CA LYS A 64 -8.65 -4.58 0.06
C LYS A 64 -8.94 -3.75 1.30
N CYS A 65 -8.73 -2.43 1.26
CA CYS A 65 -8.97 -1.55 2.41
C CYS A 65 -10.38 -0.97 2.44
N GLY A 66 -11.12 -0.96 1.32
CA GLY A 66 -12.44 -0.35 1.24
C GLY A 66 -12.46 1.16 1.53
N ALA A 67 -11.29 1.79 1.52
CA ALA A 67 -11.09 3.20 1.80
C ALA A 67 -10.83 3.97 0.50
N ILE A 68 -11.12 5.27 0.53
CA ILE A 68 -10.78 6.18 -0.57
C ILE A 68 -9.24 6.27 -0.65
N THR A 69 -8.70 6.10 -1.85
CA THR A 69 -7.27 6.24 -2.13
C THR A 69 -7.01 7.56 -2.88
N LEU A 70 -5.89 8.22 -2.58
CA LEU A 70 -5.45 9.43 -3.25
C LEU A 70 -4.09 9.16 -3.91
N GLY A 71 -4.06 9.21 -5.25
CA GLY A 71 -2.82 9.13 -6.03
C GLY A 71 -2.36 10.53 -6.46
N ILE A 72 -1.09 10.86 -6.23
CA ILE A 72 -0.46 12.12 -6.65
C ILE A 72 0.85 11.80 -7.39
N GLY A 73 1.10 12.49 -8.51
CA GLY A 73 2.35 12.43 -9.25
C GLY A 73 2.36 13.47 -10.37
N ASP A 74 3.56 13.83 -10.84
CA ASP A 74 3.79 14.85 -11.85
C ASP A 74 4.22 14.27 -13.21
N GLY A 75 4.59 12.99 -13.26
CA GLY A 75 5.13 12.33 -14.46
C GLY A 75 4.19 11.35 -15.14
N ALA A 76 4.49 11.01 -16.40
CA ALA A 76 3.77 10.01 -17.18
C ALA A 76 3.73 8.62 -16.51
N ASN A 77 4.71 8.32 -15.66
CA ASN A 77 4.80 7.09 -14.89
C ASN A 77 3.69 6.95 -13.83
N ASP A 78 3.02 8.04 -13.46
CA ASP A 78 2.00 8.09 -12.42
C ASP A 78 0.57 8.06 -12.98
N VAL A 79 0.40 8.24 -14.30
CA VAL A 79 -0.92 8.28 -14.96
C VAL A 79 -1.76 7.06 -14.62
N GLY A 80 -1.17 5.85 -14.69
CA GLY A 80 -1.89 4.61 -14.37
C GLY A 80 -2.24 4.47 -12.88
N MET A 81 -1.47 5.09 -11.99
CA MET A 81 -1.74 5.13 -10.55
C MET A 81 -2.87 6.12 -10.22
N ILE A 82 -2.92 7.25 -10.93
CA ILE A 82 -3.90 8.33 -10.72
C ILE A 82 -5.25 7.98 -11.35
N GLN A 83 -5.26 7.36 -12.52
CA GLN A 83 -6.48 7.00 -13.26
C GLN A 83 -7.12 5.69 -12.81
N VAL A 84 -6.74 5.15 -11.64
CA VAL A 84 -7.41 3.97 -11.09
C VAL A 84 -8.87 4.34 -10.79
N PRO A 85 -9.86 3.64 -11.37
CA PRO A 85 -11.26 3.97 -11.14
C PRO A 85 -11.64 3.86 -9.66
N VAL A 86 -12.50 4.76 -9.21
CA VAL A 86 -13.13 4.65 -7.89
C VAL A 86 -14.17 3.53 -7.96
N PRO A 87 -14.25 2.61 -6.98
CA PRO A 87 -15.35 1.65 -6.90
C PRO A 87 -16.70 2.34 -6.70
#